data_AF-A0A353DT05-F1
#
_entry.id   AF-A0A353DT05-F1
#
_cell.length_a   1.000
_cell.length_b   1.000
_cell.length_c   1.000
_cell.angle_alpha   90.00
_cell.angle_beta   90.00
_cell.angle_gamma   90.00
#
_symmetry.space_group_name_H-M   'P 1'
#
loop_
_entity.id
_entity.type
_entity.pdbx_description
1 polymer ?
#
loop_
_entity_poly.entity_id
_entity_poly.type
_entity_poly.pdbx_seq_one_letter_code
_entity_poly.pdbx_strand_id
1 'polypeptide(L)' 'EIDIAIIEINAFDLEVFDILLVGPPAVGLEVYALGYPLNENYSVTSGIVSANLYEEDSGIQMVQTDA' A
#
# COMPACT_ATOMS: atom_id res chain seq x y z
N GLU A 1 13.05 9.61 -4.73
CA GLU A 1 12.73 10.30 -3.45
C GLU A 1 11.76 9.42 -2.69
N ILE A 2 11.92 9.24 -1.38
CA ILE A 2 11.06 8.36 -0.58
C ILE A 2 9.98 9.23 0.07
N ASP A 3 8.72 9.05 -0.35
CA ASP A 3 7.57 9.81 0.14
C ASP A 3 6.86 9.05 1.28
N ILE A 4 7.54 8.95 2.42
CA ILE A 4 7.05 8.24 3.61
C ILE A 4 7.24 9.13 4.84
N ALA A 5 6.18 9.26 5.65
CA ALA A 5 6.20 9.94 6.94
C ALA A 5 5.86 8.97 8.09
N ILE A 6 6.51 9.15 9.24
CA ILE A 6 6.23 8.41 10.47
C ILE A 6 5.62 9.37 11.48
N ILE A 7 4.50 8.97 12.08
CA ILE A 7 3.77 9.76 13.08
C ILE A 7 3.60 8.96 14.38
N GLU A 8 3.52 9.66 15.50
CA GLU A 8 3.22 9.08 16.82
C GLU A 8 1.77 9.40 17.21
N ILE A 9 1.03 8.37 17.64
CA ILE A 9 -0.35 8.52 18.13
C ILE A 9 -0.35 8.31 19.65
N ASN A 10 -0.66 9.37 20.40
CA ASN A 10 -0.76 9.34 21.86
C ASN A 10 -2.13 8.81 22.33
N ALA A 11 -2.34 7.49 22.21
CA ALA A 11 -3.56 6.80 22.64
C ALA A 11 -3.25 5.38 23.16
N PHE A 12 -4.21 4.76 23.85
CA PHE A 12 -4.13 3.38 24.35
C PHE A 12 -5.03 2.45 23.53
N ASP A 13 -4.82 1.14 23.65
CA ASP A 13 -5.65 0.09 23.04
C ASP A 13 -5.83 0.22 21.51
N LEU A 14 -4.74 0.59 20.81
CA LEU A 14 -4.72 0.70 19.35
C LEU A 14 -4.68 -0.70 18.71
N GLU A 15 -5.49 -0.89 17.66
CA GLU A 15 -5.39 -2.05 16.79
C GLU A 15 -4.21 -1.89 15.82
N VAL A 16 -3.51 -3.00 15.56
CA VAL A 16 -2.38 -3.05 14.63
C VAL A 16 -2.65 -4.07 13.53
N PHE A 17 -2.11 -3.79 12.34
CA PHE A 17 -2.11 -4.72 11.22
C PHE A 17 -0.71 -5.28 11.02
N ASP A 18 -0.59 -6.61 10.91
CA ASP A 18 0.69 -7.26 10.68
C ASP A 18 1.18 -7.02 9.24
N ILE A 19 2.34 -6.36 9.10
CA ILE A 19 3.02 -6.20 7.81
C ILE A 19 3.89 -7.44 7.58
N LEU A 20 3.40 -8.37 6.76
CA LEU A 20 4.17 -9.54 6.35
C LEU A 20 5.25 -9.14 5.34
N LEU A 21 6.49 -9.56 5.58
CA LEU A 21 7.57 -9.41 4.60
C LEU A 21 7.42 -10.48 3.50
N VAL A 22 6.46 -10.27 2.62
CA VAL A 22 6.32 -11.01 1.37
C VAL A 22 7.04 -10.24 0.27
N GLY A 23 7.75 -10.96 -0.61
CA GLY A 23 8.33 -10.36 -1.81
C GLY A 23 7.26 -9.67 -2.67
N PRO A 24 7.67 -8.91 -3.70
CA PRO A 24 6.72 -8.09 -4.43
C PRO A 24 5.64 -8.96 -5.11
N PRO A 25 4.37 -8.56 -5.05
CA PRO A 25 3.27 -9.40 -5.48
C PRO A 25 3.28 -9.63 -7.00
N ALA A 26 2.75 -10.78 -7.43
CA ALA A 26 2.66 -11.10 -8.85
C ALA A 26 1.64 -10.19 -9.57
N VAL A 27 1.93 -9.83 -10.82
CA VAL A 27 0.95 -9.16 -11.70
C VAL A 27 -0.28 -10.06 -11.88
N GLY A 28 -1.47 -9.48 -11.75
CA GLY A 28 -2.75 -10.18 -11.76
C GLY A 28 -3.22 -10.69 -10.39
N LEU A 29 -2.43 -10.51 -9.32
CA LEU A 29 -2.88 -10.81 -7.96
C LEU A 29 -3.98 -9.84 -7.54
N GLU A 30 -5.06 -10.36 -6.96
CA GLU A 30 -6.12 -9.56 -6.35
C GLU A 30 -5.61 -8.77 -5.14
N VAL A 31 -5.97 -7.49 -5.09
CA VAL A 31 -5.55 -6.57 -4.02
C VAL A 31 -6.71 -5.68 -3.60
N TYR A 32 -6.58 -5.12 -2.40
CA TYR A 32 -7.53 -4.17 -1.82
C TYR A 32 -6.79 -2.90 -1.43
N ALA A 33 -7.31 -1.74 -1.85
CA ALA A 33 -6.84 -0.43 -1.41
C ALA A 33 -7.82 0.12 -0.37
N LEU A 34 -7.30 0.53 0.78
CA LEU A 34 -8.07 1.08 1.90
C LEU A 34 -7.67 2.54 2.10
N GLY A 35 -8.64 3.43 2.20
CA GLY A 35 -8.35 4.86 2.31
C GLY A 35 -9.57 5.73 2.57
N TYR A 36 -9.37 7.04 2.44
CA TYR A 36 -10.39 8.06 2.64
C TYR A 36 -10.45 9.02 1.43
N PRO A 37 -10.90 8.52 0.25
CA PRO A 37 -10.86 9.28 -0.99
C PRO A 37 -11.81 10.49 -0.93
N LEU A 38 -11.39 11.59 -1.54
CA LEU A 38 -12.18 12.82 -1.70
C LEU A 38 -12.73 13.42 -0.40
N ASN A 39 -12.15 13.05 0.75
CA ASN A 39 -12.59 13.50 2.08
C ASN A 39 -14.05 13.14 2.42
N GLU A 40 -14.61 12.10 1.83
CA GLU A 40 -16.02 11.73 2.03
C GLU A 40 -16.21 10.66 3.11
N ASN A 41 -15.77 9.44 2.82
CA ASN A 41 -15.94 8.28 3.70
C ASN A 41 -14.73 7.36 3.61
N TYR A 42 -14.52 6.57 4.66
CA TYR A 42 -13.64 5.42 4.56
C TYR A 42 -14.18 4.46 3.50
N SER A 43 -13.32 4.07 2.56
CA SER A 43 -13.70 3.19 1.46
C SER A 43 -12.64 2.13 1.22
N VAL A 44 -13.11 0.99 0.72
CA VAL A 44 -12.27 -0.09 0.21
C VAL A 44 -12.57 -0.26 -1.27
N THR A 45 -11.55 -0.21 -2.12
CA THR A 45 -11.63 -0.60 -3.53
C THR A 45 -10.86 -1.89 -3.76
N SER A 46 -11.30 -2.69 -4.72
CA SER A 46 -10.63 -3.92 -5.12
C SER A 46 -10.16 -3.80 -6.57
N GLY A 47 -9.05 -4.47 -6.86
CA GLY A 47 -8.46 -4.50 -8.19
C GLY A 47 -7.38 -5.58 -8.27
N ILE A 48 -6.46 -5.40 -9.19
CA ILE A 48 -5.32 -6.28 -9.38
C ILE A 48 -4.00 -5.51 -9.36
N VAL A 49 -2.90 -6.22 -9.09
CA VAL A 49 -1.57 -5.72 -9.42
C VAL A 49 -1.44 -5.63 -10.94
N SER A 50 -1.38 -4.41 -11.47
CA SER A 50 -1.24 -4.13 -12.89
C SER A 50 0.22 -4.20 -13.36
N ALA A 51 1.15 -3.78 -12.51
CA ALA A 51 2.59 -3.81 -12.81
C ALA A 51 3.41 -3.98 -11.53
N ASN A 52 4.56 -4.61 -11.68
CA ASN A 52 5.54 -4.81 -10.61
C ASN A 52 6.93 -4.55 -11.18
N LEU A 53 7.45 -3.35 -10.96
CA LEU A 53 8.65 -2.79 -11.60
C LEU A 53 9.73 -2.56 -10.57
N TYR A 54 10.89 -3.17 -10.78
CA TYR A 54 12.09 -2.86 -10.02
C TYR A 54 12.94 -1.86 -10.82
N GLU A 55 13.26 -0.71 -10.23
CA GLU A 55 14.16 0.26 -10.83
C GLU A 55 15.56 0.08 -10.26
N GLU A 56 16.48 -0.49 -11.05
CA GLU A 56 17.84 -0.82 -10.61
C GLU A 56 18.63 0.40 -10.12
N ASP A 57 18.43 1.57 -10.75
CA ASP A 57 19.15 2.79 -10.43
C ASP A 57 18.75 3.40 -9.07
N SER A 58 17.50 3.21 -8.64
CA SER A 58 16.98 3.73 -7.38
C SER A 58 16.88 2.67 -6.28
N GLY A 59 16.93 1.39 -6.65
CA GLY A 59 16.66 0.26 -5.76
C GLY A 59 15.20 0.20 -5.29
N ILE A 60 14.31 0.99 -5.90
CA ILE A 60 12.91 1.11 -5.49
C ILE A 60 12.08 0.05 -6.23
N GLN A 61 11.27 -0.66 -5.45
CA GLN A 61 10.22 -1.53 -5.96
C GLN A 61 8.93 -0.73 -6.09
N MET A 62 8.43 -0.60 -7.32
CA MET A 62 7.15 0.06 -7.61
C MET A 62 6.10 -1.00 -7.96
N VAL A 63 5.01 -1.01 -7.19
CA VAL A 63 3.83 -1.83 -7.46
C VAL A 63 2.71 -0.89 -7.87
N GLN A 64 2.11 -1.15 -9.03
CA GLN A 64 0.97 -0.39 -9.55
C GLN A 64 -0.28 -1.26 -9.52
N THR A 65 -1.41 -0.67 -9.11
CA THR A 65 -2.72 -1.32 -9.10
C THR A 65 -3.72 -0.53 -9.95
N ASP A 66 -4.86 -1.13 -10.28
CA ASP A 66 -5.98 -0.48 -10.98
C ASP A 66 -7.19 -0.19 -10.08
N ALA A 67 -7.05 -0.49 -8.78
CA ALA A 67 -8.01 -0.20 -7.71
C ALA A 67 -8.12 1.29 -7.36
#